data_AF-A0A7S0XDP2-F1
#
_entry.id   AF-A0A7S0XDP2-F1
#
_cell.length_a   1.000
_cell.length_b   1.000
_cell.length_c   1.000
_cell.angle_alpha   90.00
_cell.angle_beta   90.00
_cell.angle_gamma   90.00
#
_symmetry.space_group_name_H-M   'P 1'
#
loop_
_entity.id
_entity.type
_entity.pdbx_description
1 polymer ?
#
loop_
_entity_poly.entity_id
_entity_poly.type
_entity_poly.pdbx_seq_one_letter_code
_entity_poly.pdbx_strand_id
1 'polypeptide(L)'
;GDARVINASISRAACPQDIFSIVREHHRDLDHRHVGMAFNNLGKMAIRLGKLDHSPQHLTADEDFQQLLFVVRRLAGQERFSGRTVANTTHAIAKLHAADRLDATVGSVDATLVALEGEAVRVARDMNSQAVANTVYAYGILGRM
;
A
#
# COMPACT_ATOMS: atom_id res chain seq x y z
N GLY A 1 -17.48 -11.14 12.36
CA GLY A 1 -16.54 -11.19 13.48
C GLY A 1 -15.19 -10.63 13.07
N ASP A 2 -14.56 -11.27 12.08
CA ASP A 2 -13.15 -11.04 11.72
C ASP A 2 -12.80 -9.65 11.17
N ALA A 3 -13.51 -9.17 10.15
CA ALA A 3 -13.16 -7.91 9.48
C ALA A 3 -13.10 -6.69 10.42
N ARG A 4 -13.93 -6.64 11.47
CA ARG A 4 -13.89 -5.54 12.45
C ARG A 4 -12.65 -5.64 13.34
N VAL A 5 -12.22 -6.86 13.67
CA VAL A 5 -11.02 -7.11 14.47
C VAL A 5 -9.78 -6.75 13.67
N ILE A 6 -9.66 -7.24 12.43
CA ILE A 6 -8.54 -6.91 11.53
C ILE A 6 -8.41 -5.39 11.35
N ASN A 7 -9.53 -4.69 11.08
CA ASN A 7 -9.52 -3.22 10.98
C ASN A 7 -9.03 -2.53 12.26
N ALA A 8 -9.51 -2.98 13.43
CA ALA A 8 -9.08 -2.41 14.70
C ALA A 8 -7.59 -2.66 14.97
N SER A 9 -7.07 -3.84 14.62
CA SER A 9 -5.66 -4.19 14.76
C SER A 9 -4.79 -3.33 13.85
N ILE A 10 -5.12 -3.22 12.55
CA ILE A 10 -4.36 -2.38 11.61
C ILE A 10 -4.38 -0.93 12.07
N SER A 11 -5.53 -0.41 12.52
CA SER A 11 -5.65 0.96 12.99
C SER A 11 -4.81 1.28 14.24
N ARG A 12 -4.51 0.28 15.08
CA ARG A 12 -3.72 0.45 16.31
C ARG A 12 -2.23 0.18 16.12
N ALA A 13 -1.82 -0.29 14.95
CA ALA A 13 -0.42 -0.54 14.63
C ALA A 13 0.43 0.71 14.90
N ALA A 14 1.46 0.55 15.72
CA ALA A 14 2.40 1.60 16.09
C ALA A 14 3.64 1.60 15.19
N CYS A 15 4.01 0.45 14.63
CA CYS A 15 5.10 0.27 13.68
C CYS A 15 4.71 -0.60 12.47
N PRO A 16 5.54 -0.64 11.40
CA PRO A 16 5.31 -1.52 10.25
C PRO A 16 5.19 -3.01 10.61
N GLN A 17 5.95 -3.47 11.60
CA GLN A 17 5.98 -4.88 12.03
C GLN A 17 4.64 -5.34 12.62
N ASP A 18 3.89 -4.44 13.26
CA ASP A 18 2.53 -4.73 13.73
C ASP A 18 1.60 -5.01 12.54
N ILE A 19 1.71 -4.21 11.47
CA ILE A 19 0.94 -4.38 10.24
C ILE A 19 1.31 -5.71 9.57
N PHE A 20 2.61 -6.01 9.50
CA PHE A 20 3.13 -7.23 8.87
C PHE A 20 2.70 -8.49 9.61
N SER A 21 2.68 -8.47 10.94
CA SER A 21 2.19 -9.60 11.74
C SER A 21 0.71 -9.88 11.45
N ILE A 22 -0.12 -8.84 11.34
CA ILE A 22 -1.54 -8.97 10.97
C ILE A 22 -1.68 -9.54 9.54
N VAL A 23 -0.85 -9.06 8.60
CA VAL A 23 -0.85 -9.59 7.22
C VAL A 23 -0.50 -11.07 7.23
N ARG A 24 0.54 -11.47 7.94
CA ARG A 24 0.97 -12.87 8.04
C ARG A 24 -0.16 -13.76 8.54
N GLU A 25 -0.80 -13.35 9.63
CA GLU A 25 -1.89 -14.10 10.28
C GLU A 25 -3.17 -14.15 9.44
N HIS A 26 -3.52 -13.07 8.72
CA HIS A 26 -4.83 -12.91 8.11
C HIS A 26 -4.83 -12.72 6.57
N HIS A 27 -3.71 -12.96 5.87
CA HIS A 27 -3.56 -12.64 4.43
C HIS A 27 -4.67 -13.18 3.52
N ARG A 28 -5.32 -14.29 3.89
CA ARG A 28 -6.44 -14.90 3.14
C ARG A 28 -7.74 -14.11 3.27
N ASP A 29 -7.95 -13.49 4.43
CA ASP A 29 -9.17 -12.77 4.79
C ASP A 29 -9.08 -11.25 4.49
N LEU A 30 -7.90 -10.77 4.11
CA LEU A 30 -7.70 -9.39 3.70
C LEU A 30 -8.50 -9.07 2.42
N ASP A 31 -9.16 -7.92 2.46
CA ASP A 31 -9.89 -7.32 1.35
C ASP A 31 -9.27 -5.96 1.01
N HIS A 32 -9.83 -5.27 0.01
CA HIS A 32 -9.32 -3.99 -0.44
C HIS A 32 -9.37 -2.91 0.65
N ARG A 33 -10.28 -2.99 1.63
CA ARG A 33 -10.35 -2.00 2.72
C ARG A 33 -9.22 -2.20 3.71
N HIS A 34 -8.96 -3.45 4.09
CA HIS A 34 -7.83 -3.80 4.94
C HIS A 34 -6.50 -3.39 4.30
N VAL A 35 -6.32 -3.67 3.01
CA VAL A 35 -5.14 -3.26 2.23
C VAL A 35 -4.98 -1.74 2.22
N GLY A 36 -6.04 -1.01 1.88
CA GLY A 36 -5.99 0.46 1.87
C GLY A 36 -5.63 1.05 3.23
N MET A 37 -6.12 0.45 4.31
CA MET A 37 -5.79 0.88 5.68
C MET A 37 -4.34 0.60 6.05
N ALA A 38 -3.85 -0.61 5.74
CA ALA A 38 -2.46 -1.01 5.99
C ALA A 38 -1.48 -0.05 5.29
N PHE A 39 -1.67 0.20 3.99
CA PHE A 39 -0.83 1.12 3.23
C PHE A 39 -0.94 2.56 3.71
N ASN A 40 -2.14 3.05 4.02
CA ASN A 40 -2.29 4.40 4.60
C ASN A 40 -1.50 4.56 5.91
N ASN A 41 -1.46 3.52 6.76
CA ASN A 41 -0.67 3.55 7.99
C ASN A 41 0.83 3.49 7.71
N LEU A 42 1.28 2.59 6.83
CA LEU A 42 2.69 2.52 6.38
C LEU A 42 3.17 3.86 5.81
N GLY A 43 2.39 4.50 4.93
CA GLY A 43 2.72 5.80 4.34
C GLY A 43 2.75 6.95 5.37
N LYS A 44 2.04 6.85 6.49
CA LYS A 44 2.17 7.79 7.62
C LYS A 44 3.42 7.49 8.44
N MET A 45 3.74 6.21 8.63
CA MET A 45 4.93 5.77 9.37
C MET A 45 6.23 6.10 8.63
N ALA A 46 6.24 6.07 7.29
CA ALA A 46 7.39 6.45 6.46
C ALA A 46 8.01 7.80 6.86
N ILE A 47 7.15 8.80 7.12
CA ILE A 47 7.56 10.14 7.56
C ILE A 47 8.17 10.12 8.97
N ARG A 48 7.63 9.29 9.87
CA ARG A 48 8.14 9.19 11.25
C ARG A 48 9.44 8.41 11.32
N LEU A 49 9.54 7.30 10.57
CA LEU A 49 10.73 6.46 10.48
C LEU A 49 11.89 7.25 9.90
N GLY A 50 11.68 8.03 8.84
CA GLY A 50 12.68 8.94 8.26
C GLY A 50 13.26 9.97 9.24
N LYS A 51 12.57 10.28 10.35
CA LYS A 51 13.06 11.21 11.38
C LYS A 51 13.84 10.55 12.52
N LEU A 52 13.68 9.24 12.73
CA LEU A 52 14.20 8.52 13.91
C LEU A 52 15.28 7.49 13.56
N ASP A 53 15.26 6.93 12.35
CA ASP A 53 16.17 5.87 11.92
C ASP A 53 16.70 6.19 10.52
N HIS A 54 18.02 6.41 10.40
CA HIS A 54 18.69 6.71 9.14
C HIS A 54 19.06 5.44 8.35
N SER A 55 18.74 4.26 8.88
CA SER A 55 18.99 3.00 8.19
C SER A 55 17.87 2.73 7.19
N PRO A 56 18.17 2.46 5.90
CA PRO A 56 17.17 2.00 4.95
C PRO A 56 16.73 0.59 5.34
N GLN A 57 15.68 0.50 6.16
CA GLN A 57 14.91 -0.74 6.28
C GLN A 57 14.26 -0.98 4.92
N HIS A 58 14.94 -1.75 4.04
CA HIS A 58 14.45 -2.08 2.72
C HIS A 58 13.25 -3.03 2.83
N LEU A 59 12.05 -2.44 2.90
CA LEU A 59 10.79 -3.19 2.91
C LEU A 59 10.70 -4.14 1.71
N THR A 60 11.36 -3.80 0.60
CA THR A 60 11.44 -4.67 -0.59
C THR A 60 11.97 -6.08 -0.27
N ALA A 61 12.84 -6.26 0.72
CA ALA A 61 13.36 -7.59 1.09
C ALA A 61 12.51 -8.29 2.17
N ASP A 62 11.56 -7.61 2.79
CA ASP A 62 10.76 -8.14 3.90
C ASP A 62 9.66 -9.09 3.37
N GLU A 63 9.67 -10.34 3.82
CA GLU A 63 8.75 -11.38 3.34
C GLU A 63 7.28 -11.06 3.60
N ASP A 64 6.96 -10.38 4.71
CA ASP A 64 5.58 -10.03 5.04
C ASP A 64 5.11 -8.83 4.22
N PHE A 65 6.00 -7.88 3.92
CA PHE A 65 5.73 -6.82 2.95
C PHE A 65 5.50 -7.42 1.55
N GLN A 66 6.31 -8.40 1.16
CA GLN A 66 6.11 -9.15 -0.09
C GLN A 66 4.76 -9.86 -0.13
N GLN A 67 4.33 -10.43 1.00
CA GLN A 67 3.01 -11.04 1.14
C GLN A 67 1.88 -10.00 1.03
N LEU A 68 2.06 -8.80 1.59
CA LEU A 68 1.10 -7.70 1.44
C LEU A 68 0.99 -7.27 -0.04
N LEU A 69 2.11 -7.14 -0.76
CA LEU A 69 2.11 -6.85 -2.19
C LEU A 69 1.44 -7.96 -3.01
N PHE A 70 1.64 -9.22 -2.63
CA PHE A 70 0.93 -10.35 -3.25
C PHE A 70 -0.58 -10.24 -3.06
N VAL A 71 -1.06 -9.88 -1.86
CA VAL A 71 -2.48 -9.64 -1.59
C VAL A 71 -3.03 -8.50 -2.45
N VAL A 72 -2.28 -7.41 -2.64
CA VAL A 72 -2.67 -6.32 -3.54
C VAL A 72 -2.88 -6.85 -4.96
N ARG A 73 -1.89 -7.54 -5.52
CA ARG A 73 -1.97 -8.09 -6.88
C ARG A 73 -3.12 -9.08 -7.05
N ARG A 74 -3.33 -9.96 -6.07
CA ARG A 74 -4.47 -10.89 -6.06
C ARG A 74 -5.81 -10.16 -6.11
N LEU A 75 -5.98 -9.10 -5.32
CA LEU A 75 -7.22 -8.33 -5.29
C LEU A 75 -7.42 -7.48 -6.56
N ALA A 76 -6.33 -6.99 -7.16
CA ALA A 76 -6.36 -6.26 -8.43
C ALA A 76 -6.81 -7.18 -9.58
N GLY A 77 -6.27 -8.40 -9.65
CA GLY A 77 -6.72 -9.42 -10.60
C GLY A 77 -8.16 -9.92 -10.40
N GLN A 78 -8.80 -9.53 -9.29
CA GLN A 78 -10.22 -9.79 -9.01
C GLN A 78 -11.10 -8.54 -9.20
N GLU A 79 -10.54 -7.41 -9.66
CA GLU A 79 -11.23 -6.12 -9.81
C GLU A 79 -11.90 -5.62 -8.51
N ARG A 80 -11.31 -5.96 -7.35
CA ARG A 80 -11.91 -5.71 -6.03
C ARG A 80 -11.55 -4.36 -5.44
N PHE A 81 -10.78 -3.52 -6.12
CA PHE A 81 -10.41 -2.21 -5.58
C PHE A 81 -11.49 -1.15 -5.82
N SER A 82 -11.64 -0.27 -4.81
CA SER A 82 -12.31 1.02 -4.99
C SER A 82 -11.30 2.09 -5.39
N GLY A 83 -11.74 3.17 -6.05
CA GLY A 83 -10.85 4.29 -6.41
C GLY A 83 -10.13 4.91 -5.21
N ARG A 84 -10.78 4.96 -4.04
CA ARG A 84 -10.13 5.40 -2.79
C ARG A 84 -9.00 4.45 -2.39
N THR A 85 -9.22 3.14 -2.50
CA THR A 85 -8.19 2.16 -2.13
C THR A 85 -7.01 2.22 -3.11
N VAL A 86 -7.25 2.25 -4.42
CA VAL A 86 -6.17 2.39 -5.43
C VAL A 86 -5.33 3.63 -5.12
N ALA A 87 -5.98 4.77 -4.92
CA ALA A 87 -5.30 6.02 -4.62
C ALA A 87 -4.47 5.94 -3.33
N ASN A 88 -5.05 5.42 -2.24
CA ASN A 88 -4.35 5.32 -0.95
C ASN A 88 -3.16 4.36 -1.01
N THR A 89 -3.31 3.21 -1.67
CA THR A 89 -2.24 2.22 -1.80
C THR A 89 -1.09 2.77 -2.65
N THR A 90 -1.39 3.33 -3.83
CA THR A 90 -0.38 3.89 -4.74
C THR A 90 0.36 5.07 -4.09
N HIS A 91 -0.40 5.98 -3.43
CA HIS A 91 0.17 7.11 -2.72
C HIS A 91 1.06 6.70 -1.55
N ALA A 92 0.70 5.65 -0.80
CA ALA A 92 1.55 5.14 0.26
C ALA A 92 2.86 4.54 -0.27
N ILE A 93 2.81 3.78 -1.37
CA ILE A 93 4.02 3.25 -2.03
C ILE A 93 4.93 4.40 -2.46
N ALA A 94 4.38 5.44 -3.08
CA ALA A 94 5.13 6.64 -3.45
C ALA A 94 5.79 7.33 -2.25
N LYS A 95 5.10 7.43 -1.10
CA LYS A 95 5.68 8.00 0.12
C LYS A 95 6.80 7.14 0.71
N LEU A 96 6.67 5.83 0.65
CA LEU A 96 7.72 4.90 1.10
C LEU A 96 8.93 4.98 0.17
N HIS A 97 8.71 5.09 -1.14
CA HIS A 97 9.76 5.28 -2.13
C HIS A 97 10.51 6.60 -1.92
N ALA A 98 9.78 7.71 -1.80
CA ALA A 98 10.37 9.03 -1.55
C ALA A 98 11.11 9.13 -0.21
N ALA A 99 10.79 8.26 0.75
CA ALA A 99 11.47 8.16 2.04
C ALA A 99 12.61 7.12 2.04
N ASP A 100 13.00 6.61 0.88
CA ASP A 100 14.04 5.59 0.68
C ASP A 100 13.82 4.31 1.52
N ARG A 101 12.54 3.94 1.70
CA ARG A 101 12.12 2.73 2.43
C ARG A 101 11.80 1.56 1.52
N LEU A 102 11.57 1.83 0.24
CA LEU A 102 11.45 0.82 -0.80
C LEU A 102 11.94 1.38 -2.13
N ASP A 103 12.37 0.49 -3.00
CA ASP A 103 12.60 0.80 -4.40
C ASP A 103 11.35 0.38 -5.20
N ALA A 104 10.76 1.34 -5.91
CA ALA A 104 9.54 1.14 -6.67
C ALA A 104 9.76 0.53 -8.05
N THR A 105 11.01 0.45 -8.51
CA THR A 105 11.39 -0.01 -9.85
C THR A 105 11.74 -1.49 -9.89
N VAL A 106 11.79 -2.15 -8.72
CA VAL A 106 12.30 -3.51 -8.60
C VAL A 106 11.21 -4.54 -8.33
N GLY A 107 11.29 -5.64 -9.07
CA GLY A 107 10.61 -6.91 -8.82
C GLY A 107 9.12 -6.76 -8.53
N SER A 108 8.73 -7.12 -7.31
CA SER A 108 7.33 -7.21 -6.91
C SER A 108 6.68 -5.86 -6.62
N VAL A 109 7.45 -4.80 -6.34
CA VAL A 109 6.87 -3.46 -6.14
C VAL A 109 6.42 -2.91 -7.48
N ASP A 110 7.28 -2.99 -8.50
CA ASP A 110 6.94 -2.60 -9.87
C ASP A 110 5.73 -3.38 -10.39
N ALA A 111 5.72 -4.71 -10.25
CA ALA A 111 4.59 -5.54 -10.65
C ALA A 111 3.28 -5.17 -9.92
N THR A 112 3.38 -4.71 -8.67
CA THR A 112 2.22 -4.21 -7.92
C THR A 112 1.71 -2.89 -8.46
N LEU A 113 2.63 -1.98 -8.81
CA LEU A 113 2.28 -0.68 -9.37
C LEU A 113 1.61 -0.83 -10.74
N VAL A 114 2.10 -1.73 -11.61
CA VAL A 114 1.45 -2.05 -12.89
C VAL A 114 0.02 -2.56 -12.68
N ALA A 115 -0.20 -3.45 -11.70
CA ALA A 115 -1.55 -3.93 -11.39
C ALA A 115 -2.47 -2.80 -10.88
N LEU A 116 -1.93 -1.88 -10.07
CA LEU A 116 -2.65 -0.72 -9.56
C LEU A 116 -2.96 0.31 -10.65
N GLU A 117 -2.10 0.46 -11.67
CA GLU A 117 -2.35 1.30 -12.85
C GLU A 117 -3.55 0.79 -13.64
N GLY A 118 -3.64 -0.52 -13.90
CA GLY A 118 -4.81 -1.13 -14.52
C GLY A 118 -6.09 -0.85 -13.74
N GLU A 119 -6.04 -1.04 -12.41
CA GLU A 119 -7.18 -0.74 -11.54
C GLU A 119 -7.51 0.76 -11.49
N ALA A 120 -6.51 1.65 -11.52
CA ALA A 120 -6.72 3.09 -11.54
C ALA A 120 -7.49 3.53 -12.78
N VAL A 121 -7.15 2.99 -13.95
CA VAL A 121 -7.89 3.22 -15.21
C VAL A 121 -9.33 2.73 -15.08
N ARG A 122 -9.52 1.51 -14.56
CA ARG A 122 -10.86 0.91 -14.40
C ARG A 122 -11.78 1.75 -13.51
N VAL A 123 -11.27 2.27 -12.39
CA VAL A 123 -12.06 3.00 -11.39
C VAL A 123 -11.99 4.52 -11.54
N ALA A 124 -11.35 5.04 -12.59
CA ALA A 124 -11.07 6.47 -12.76
C ALA A 124 -12.33 7.36 -12.66
N ARG A 125 -13.46 6.89 -13.22
CA ARG A 125 -14.74 7.60 -13.19
C ARG A 125 -15.37 7.70 -11.80
N ASP A 126 -15.01 6.79 -10.90
CA ASP A 126 -15.54 6.72 -9.53
C ASP A 126 -14.62 7.42 -8.51
N MET A 127 -13.45 7.90 -8.95
CA MET A 127 -12.53 8.62 -8.10
C MET A 127 -13.06 10.03 -7.79
N ASN A 128 -13.08 10.38 -6.50
CA ASN A 128 -13.28 11.76 -6.10
C ASN A 128 -12.00 12.59 -6.32
N SER A 129 -12.10 13.92 -6.19
CA SER A 129 -10.98 14.84 -6.41
C SER A 129 -9.74 14.49 -5.58
N GLN A 130 -9.92 14.07 -4.33
CA GLN A 130 -8.81 13.66 -3.47
C GLN A 130 -8.13 12.37 -3.96
N ALA A 131 -8.89 11.38 -4.41
CA ALA A 131 -8.35 10.14 -4.96
C ALA A 131 -7.57 10.39 -6.25
N VAL A 132 -8.09 11.26 -7.13
CA VAL A 132 -7.38 11.69 -8.34
C VAL A 132 -6.06 12.39 -7.97
N ALA A 133 -6.11 13.38 -7.07
CA ALA A 133 -4.92 14.13 -6.66
C ALA A 133 -3.85 13.22 -6.05
N ASN A 134 -4.24 12.29 -5.17
CA ASN A 134 -3.33 11.33 -4.55
C ASN A 134 -2.67 10.42 -5.59
N THR A 135 -3.43 9.96 -6.58
CA THR A 135 -2.95 9.07 -7.66
C THR A 135 -1.96 9.81 -8.56
N VAL A 136 -2.31 11.02 -9.05
CA VAL A 136 -1.44 11.84 -9.90
C VAL A 136 -0.15 12.21 -9.18
N TYR A 137 -0.24 12.64 -7.91
CA TYR A 137 0.96 12.90 -7.10
C TYR A 137 1.85 11.66 -6.99
N ALA A 138 1.25 10.50 -6.72
CA ALA A 138 2.00 9.26 -6.55
C ALA A 138 2.77 8.89 -7.81
N TYR A 139 2.12 8.97 -8.97
CA TYR A 139 2.72 8.73 -10.28
C TYR A 139 3.86 9.70 -10.61
N GLY A 140 3.71 10.99 -10.29
CA GLY A 140 4.79 11.96 -10.42
C GLY A 140 6.02 11.62 -9.57
N ILE A 141 5.82 11.21 -8.31
CA ILE A 141 6.91 10.78 -7.42
C ILE A 141 7.58 9.48 -7.90
N LEU A 142 6.80 8.56 -8.44
CA LEU A 142 7.28 7.25 -8.89
C LEU A 142 7.91 7.29 -10.29
N GLY A 143 7.86 8.43 -11.00
CA GLY A 143 8.33 8.55 -12.37
C GLY A 143 7.52 7.72 -13.38
N ARG A 144 6.24 7.46 -13.08
CA ARG A 144 5.34 6.65 -13.90
C ARG A 144 4.32 7.58 -14.54
N MET A 145 4.42 7.85 -15.83
CA MET A 145 3.45 8.62 -16.63
C MET A 145 3.38 8.08 -18.05
#